data_AF-M5CHF7-F1
#
_entry.id   AF-M5CHF7-F1
#
_cell.length_a   1.000
_cell.length_b   1.000
_cell.length_c   1.000
_cell.angle_alpha   90.00
_cell.angle_beta   90.00
_cell.angle_gamma   90.00
#
_symmetry.space_group_name_H-M   'P 1'
#
loop_
_entity.id
_entity.type
_entity.pdbx_description
1 polymer ?
#
loop_
_entity_poly.entity_id
_entity_poly.type
_entity_poly.pdbx_seq_one_letter_code
_entity_poly.pdbx_strand_id
1 'polypeptide(L)'
;MDKWTTLEPVKLHGPTRQSRLPPVNRYTFIGVFPPEVHVRIIAYLPIPSIPACARVSRAFSRLVRDDRAWKQKYDALGITYFELDPAIDALDAISPSQRASQSTAPVDPVPAEEDDFGDFTSAPLSPPMPGTQEPRLMVSEYGDFVVAGGAKPISTFPTPPATSLYAQYLRVHRLLIPLLPALLASPHLVLPTLFPEGATPMSRSLQGKVLHLLARFLGPLVQPTLNWPNARRALMATLDRFDGALLSAFDVADGQADENGMKDCAMASWEAWVALDEERIGDEWEMGRTWAEKRGIFYEHGKWEPAANIT
;
A
#
# COMPACT_ATOMS: atom_id res chain seq x y z
N MET A 1 38.91 6.46 83.61
CA MET A 1 39.51 6.28 82.26
C MET A 1 38.56 5.40 81.51
N ASP A 2 37.51 6.02 81.00
CA ASP A 2 36.28 5.34 80.64
C ASP A 2 36.30 5.06 79.14
N LYS A 3 36.07 3.80 78.77
CA LYS A 3 36.20 3.35 77.39
C LYS A 3 34.92 3.71 76.64
N TRP A 4 35.02 4.67 75.74
CA TRP A 4 33.94 5.02 74.81
C TRP A 4 33.85 3.94 73.73
N THR A 5 32.94 2.99 73.90
CA THR A 5 32.64 1.99 72.88
C THR A 5 31.79 2.63 71.78
N THR A 6 32.42 2.92 70.64
CA THR A 6 31.74 3.46 69.45
C THR A 6 30.70 2.47 68.94
N LEU A 7 29.44 2.89 68.88
CA LEU A 7 28.37 2.11 68.27
C LEU A 7 28.57 2.08 66.75
N GLU A 8 28.82 0.89 66.20
CA GLU A 8 28.79 0.70 64.75
C GLU A 8 27.37 0.90 64.19
N PRO A 9 27.23 1.46 62.96
CA PRO A 9 25.93 1.66 62.35
C PRO A 9 25.26 0.31 62.05
N VAL A 10 24.17 0.02 62.75
CA VAL A 10 23.35 -1.19 62.57
C VAL A 10 22.84 -1.25 61.12
N LYS A 11 23.45 -2.13 60.32
CA LYS A 11 23.03 -2.39 58.94
C LYS A 11 21.67 -3.09 58.95
N LEU A 12 20.61 -2.31 58.73
CA LEU A 12 19.23 -2.76 58.53
C LEU A 12 19.04 -3.49 57.18
N HIS A 13 19.80 -4.56 56.94
CA HIS A 13 19.51 -5.53 55.88
C HIS A 13 18.41 -6.49 56.33
N GLY A 14 17.19 -5.96 56.48
CA GLY A 14 16.01 -6.81 56.55
C GLY A 14 15.80 -7.52 55.20
N PRO A 15 15.42 -8.81 55.17
CA PRO A 15 15.09 -9.48 53.93
C PRO A 15 13.92 -8.75 53.28
N THR A 16 14.09 -8.37 52.00
CA THR A 16 13.12 -7.58 51.23
C THR A 16 11.76 -8.29 51.18
N ARG A 17 10.88 -7.96 52.13
CA ARG A 17 9.45 -8.31 52.10
C ARG A 17 8.82 -7.60 50.91
N GLN A 18 8.94 -8.21 49.73
CA GLN A 18 8.08 -7.91 48.60
C GLN A 18 6.64 -8.00 49.10
N SER A 19 5.94 -6.88 49.20
CA SER A 19 4.55 -6.87 49.58
C SER A 19 3.76 -7.60 48.50
N ARG A 20 3.45 -8.87 48.74
CA ARG A 20 2.49 -9.67 47.96
C ARG A 20 1.08 -9.13 48.21
N LEU A 21 0.85 -7.86 47.88
CA LEU A 21 -0.47 -7.41 47.50
C LEU A 21 -0.87 -8.29 46.31
N PRO A 22 -2.08 -8.88 46.30
CA PRO A 22 -2.55 -9.62 45.14
C PRO A 22 -2.46 -8.69 43.91
N PRO A 23 -2.18 -9.21 42.71
CA PRO A 23 -2.21 -8.41 41.50
C PRO A 23 -3.64 -7.92 41.31
N VAL A 24 -3.93 -6.72 41.85
CA VAL A 24 -5.21 -6.04 41.65
C VAL A 24 -5.37 -5.97 40.15
N ASN A 25 -6.45 -6.56 39.65
CA ASN A 25 -6.73 -6.71 38.23
C ASN A 25 -7.13 -5.35 37.65
N ARG A 26 -6.15 -4.43 37.65
CA ARG A 26 -6.23 -3.10 37.07
C ARG A 26 -6.18 -3.29 35.57
N TYR A 27 -7.35 -3.60 34.99
CA TYR A 27 -7.62 -3.31 33.59
C TYR A 27 -7.01 -1.95 33.30
N THR A 28 -6.04 -1.90 32.39
CA THR A 28 -5.25 -0.69 32.18
C THR A 28 -6.05 0.24 31.29
N PHE A 29 -7.07 0.87 31.87
CA PHE A 29 -7.94 1.81 31.19
C PHE A 29 -7.11 2.95 30.61
N ILE A 30 -7.40 3.30 29.36
CA ILE A 30 -6.81 4.45 28.68
C ILE A 30 -7.91 5.50 28.64
N GLY A 31 -7.87 6.43 29.60
CA GLY A 31 -9.02 7.29 29.89
C GLY A 31 -10.16 6.47 30.48
N VAL A 32 -11.35 6.56 29.88
CA VAL A 32 -12.57 5.88 30.36
C VAL A 32 -12.80 4.48 29.76
N PHE A 33 -12.06 4.08 28.72
CA PHE A 33 -12.29 2.83 27.99
C PHE A 33 -11.15 1.81 28.14
N PRO A 34 -11.47 0.49 28.09
CA PRO A 34 -10.46 -0.57 27.99
C PRO A 34 -9.61 -0.43 26.72
N PRO A 35 -8.35 -0.91 26.74
CA PRO A 35 -7.45 -0.83 25.57
C PRO A 35 -8.00 -1.56 24.34
N GLU A 36 -8.77 -2.64 24.51
CA GLU A 36 -9.38 -3.41 23.42
C GLU A 36 -10.38 -2.59 22.60
N VAL A 37 -11.10 -1.66 23.25
CA VAL A 37 -12.04 -0.74 22.57
C VAL A 37 -11.25 0.24 21.71
N HIS A 38 -10.15 0.78 22.22
CA HIS A 38 -9.27 1.67 21.47
C HIS A 38 -8.61 0.97 20.28
N VAL A 39 -8.15 -0.29 20.43
CA VAL A 39 -7.63 -1.09 19.31
C VAL A 39 -8.66 -1.24 18.20
N ARG A 40 -9.93 -1.53 18.55
CA ARG A 40 -11.03 -1.59 17.56
C ARG A 40 -11.26 -0.24 16.88
N ILE A 41 -11.28 0.87 17.63
CA ILE A 41 -11.42 2.21 17.05
C ILE A 41 -10.27 2.51 16.07
N ILE A 42 -9.02 2.19 16.44
CA ILE A 42 -7.85 2.40 15.57
C ILE A 42 -7.92 1.55 14.29
N ALA A 43 -8.44 0.32 14.37
CA ALA A 43 -8.60 -0.55 13.19
C ALA A 43 -9.52 0.07 12.11
N TYR A 44 -10.53 0.87 12.50
CA TYR A 44 -11.43 1.59 11.59
C TYR A 44 -10.93 2.99 11.18
N LEU A 45 -9.88 3.54 11.80
CA LEU A 45 -9.37 4.87 11.41
C LEU A 45 -8.69 4.85 10.03
N PRO A 46 -8.84 5.92 9.22
CA PRO A 46 -8.07 6.09 7.99
C PRO A 46 -6.57 6.14 8.29
N ILE A 47 -5.75 5.61 7.38
CA ILE A 47 -4.29 5.52 7.58
C ILE A 47 -3.62 6.89 7.82
N PRO A 48 -3.98 7.98 7.10
CA PRO A 48 -3.46 9.32 7.40
C PRO A 48 -3.75 9.82 8.82
N SER A 49 -4.81 9.32 9.48
CA SER A 49 -5.18 9.70 10.85
C SER A 49 -4.38 8.96 11.93
N ILE A 50 -3.84 7.77 11.62
CA ILE A 50 -3.13 6.92 12.59
C ILE A 50 -1.91 7.63 13.22
N PRO A 51 -1.03 8.34 12.47
CA PRO A 51 0.08 9.09 13.06
C PRO A 51 -0.36 10.21 14.00
N ALA A 52 -1.51 10.85 13.74
CA ALA A 52 -2.05 11.88 14.62
C ALA A 52 -2.51 11.26 15.95
N CYS A 53 -3.27 10.16 15.91
CA CYS A 53 -3.68 9.42 17.11
C CYS A 53 -2.49 8.89 17.92
N ALA A 54 -1.44 8.40 17.25
CA ALA A 54 -0.21 7.94 17.91
C ALA A 54 0.52 9.04 18.70
N ARG A 55 0.37 10.32 18.32
CA ARG A 55 0.98 11.48 19.01
C ARG A 55 0.21 11.91 20.25
N VAL A 56 -1.08 11.58 20.39
CA VAL A 56 -1.94 12.02 21.51
C VAL A 56 -1.44 11.51 22.85
N SER A 57 -0.98 10.25 22.93
CA SER A 57 -0.37 9.73 24.16
C SER A 57 0.57 8.55 23.93
N ARG A 58 1.46 8.29 24.89
CA ARG A 58 2.33 7.09 24.90
C ARG A 58 1.53 5.78 24.90
N ALA A 59 0.29 5.77 25.41
CA ALA A 59 -0.57 4.60 25.38
C ALA A 59 -1.11 4.35 23.96
N PHE A 60 -1.64 5.38 23.29
CA PHE A 60 -2.05 5.29 21.88
C PHE A 60 -0.88 4.93 20.96
N SER A 61 0.32 5.48 21.18
CA SER A 61 1.52 5.10 20.44
C SER A 61 1.88 3.61 20.56
N ARG A 62 1.56 2.96 21.69
CA ARG A 62 1.71 1.50 21.87
C ARG A 62 0.58 0.73 21.18
N LEU A 63 -0.67 1.17 21.29
CA LEU A 63 -1.81 0.52 20.63
C LEU A 63 -1.72 0.57 19.10
N VAL A 64 -1.21 1.67 18.53
CA VAL A 64 -0.96 1.79 17.09
C VAL A 64 0.13 0.82 16.60
N ARG A 65 0.96 0.28 17.50
CA ARG A 65 1.95 -0.78 17.20
C ARG A 65 1.45 -2.19 17.51
N ASP A 66 0.22 -2.35 17.98
CA ASP A 66 -0.40 -3.66 18.21
C ASP A 66 -0.87 -4.24 16.87
N ASP A 67 -0.37 -5.42 16.50
CA ASP A 67 -0.76 -6.14 15.28
C ASP A 67 -2.28 -6.37 15.20
N ARG A 68 -2.99 -6.39 16.33
CA ARG A 68 -4.46 -6.49 16.36
C ARG A 68 -5.16 -5.32 15.66
N ALA A 69 -4.58 -4.12 15.68
CA ALA A 69 -5.12 -2.95 14.96
C ALA A 69 -4.88 -3.06 13.44
N TRP A 70 -3.79 -3.72 13.04
CA TRP A 70 -3.41 -3.89 11.63
C TRP A 70 -4.04 -5.12 10.99
N LYS A 71 -4.38 -6.15 11.77
CA LYS A 71 -5.02 -7.37 11.29
C LYS A 71 -6.22 -7.07 10.39
N GLN A 72 -7.18 -6.26 10.86
CA GLN A 72 -8.36 -5.94 10.04
C GLN A 72 -8.02 -5.24 8.72
N LYS A 73 -7.00 -4.38 8.70
CA LYS A 73 -6.56 -3.68 7.48
C LYS A 73 -5.80 -4.59 6.53
N TYR A 74 -5.04 -5.55 7.05
CA TYR A 74 -4.33 -6.56 6.28
C TYR A 74 -5.29 -7.61 5.71
N ASP A 75 -6.18 -8.16 6.55
CA ASP A 75 -7.25 -9.08 6.14
C ASP A 75 -8.14 -8.43 5.05
N ALA A 76 -8.43 -7.12 5.14
CA ALA A 76 -9.18 -6.39 4.13
C ALA A 76 -8.51 -6.33 2.75
N LEU A 77 -7.18 -6.43 2.67
CA LEU A 77 -6.47 -6.54 1.38
C LEU A 77 -6.72 -7.88 0.69
N GLY A 78 -7.18 -8.91 1.43
CA GLY A 78 -7.54 -10.22 0.87
C GLY A 78 -6.39 -11.02 0.28
N ILE A 79 -5.13 -10.66 0.56
CA ILE A 79 -3.93 -11.18 -0.11
C ILE A 79 -3.89 -12.72 -0.12
N THR A 80 -4.13 -13.33 1.04
CA THR A 80 -4.12 -14.79 1.22
C THR A 80 -5.38 -15.49 0.71
N TYR A 81 -6.47 -14.77 0.46
CA TYR A 81 -7.74 -15.31 -0.02
C TYR A 81 -7.84 -15.28 -1.55
N PHE A 82 -7.30 -14.24 -2.17
CA PHE A 82 -7.27 -14.05 -3.63
C PHE A 82 -5.90 -14.37 -4.27
N GLU A 83 -4.97 -14.96 -3.49
CA GLU A 83 -3.62 -15.32 -3.94
C GLU A 83 -2.88 -14.15 -4.63
N LEU A 84 -2.83 -12.99 -3.96
CA LEU A 84 -2.25 -11.75 -4.50
C LEU A 84 -0.74 -11.62 -4.23
N ASP A 85 -0.13 -12.56 -3.50
CA ASP A 85 1.32 -12.61 -3.25
C ASP A 85 2.18 -12.49 -4.54
N PRO A 86 1.86 -13.15 -5.68
CA PRO A 86 2.61 -12.97 -6.93
C PRO A 86 2.59 -11.54 -7.46
N ALA A 87 1.51 -10.79 -7.25
CA ALA A 87 1.42 -9.38 -7.64
C ALA A 87 2.29 -8.50 -6.74
N ILE A 88 2.36 -8.80 -5.45
CA ILE A 88 3.24 -8.11 -4.49
C ILE A 88 4.71 -8.34 -4.87
N ASP A 89 5.10 -9.59 -5.12
CA ASP A 89 6.49 -9.92 -5.45
C ASP A 89 6.91 -9.39 -6.82
N ALA A 90 6.00 -9.34 -7.80
CA ALA A 90 6.25 -8.69 -9.09
C ALA A 90 6.44 -7.17 -8.96
N LEU A 91 5.62 -6.48 -8.15
CA LEU A 91 5.80 -5.07 -7.85
C LEU A 91 7.11 -4.79 -7.11
N ASP A 92 7.48 -5.68 -6.17
CA ASP A 92 8.75 -5.57 -5.44
C ASP A 92 9.95 -5.69 -6.41
N ALA A 93 9.89 -6.61 -7.38
CA ALA A 93 10.91 -6.79 -8.43
C ALA A 93 11.02 -5.60 -9.41
N ILE A 94 9.93 -4.88 -9.68
CA ILE A 94 9.93 -3.68 -10.53
C ILE A 94 10.47 -2.44 -9.78
N SER A 95 10.20 -2.35 -8.47
CA SER A 95 10.55 -1.18 -7.65
C SER A 95 12.03 -0.76 -7.60
N PRO A 96 13.05 -1.65 -7.57
CA PRO A 96 14.45 -1.24 -7.61
C PRO A 96 14.84 -0.67 -8.99
N SER A 97 14.31 -1.24 -10.06
CA SER A 97 14.64 -0.86 -11.44
C SER A 97 14.18 0.56 -11.75
N GLN A 98 12.96 0.94 -11.35
CA GLN A 98 12.45 2.30 -11.51
C GLN A 98 13.27 3.34 -10.72
N ARG A 99 13.73 3.00 -9.51
CA ARG A 99 14.60 3.89 -8.71
C ARG A 99 15.98 4.09 -9.32
N ALA A 100 16.56 3.04 -9.91
CA ALA A 100 17.82 3.16 -10.63
C ALA A 100 17.67 4.13 -11.81
N SER A 101 16.65 3.96 -12.66
CA SER A 101 16.42 4.82 -13.83
C SER A 101 16.15 6.29 -13.48
N GLN A 102 15.49 6.59 -12.35
CA GLN A 102 15.29 7.98 -11.90
C GLN A 102 16.55 8.62 -11.30
N SER A 103 17.51 7.82 -10.82
CA SER A 103 18.77 8.30 -10.24
C SER A 103 19.91 8.42 -11.24
N THR A 104 19.75 7.96 -12.47
CA THR A 104 20.77 7.97 -13.52
C THR A 104 20.28 8.65 -14.80
N ALA A 105 19.78 9.88 -14.67
CA ALA A 105 19.99 10.86 -15.72
C ALA A 105 21.40 11.45 -15.51
N PRO A 106 22.44 11.00 -16.24
CA PRO A 106 23.66 11.79 -16.32
C PRO A 106 23.27 13.14 -16.92
N VAL A 107 23.53 14.21 -16.19
CA VAL A 107 23.60 15.53 -16.81
C VAL A 107 24.81 15.46 -17.73
N ASP A 108 24.57 15.35 -19.03
CA ASP A 108 25.64 15.45 -20.02
C ASP A 108 26.41 16.76 -19.76
N PRO A 109 27.74 16.74 -19.75
CA PRO A 109 28.52 17.95 -19.60
C PRO A 109 28.29 18.80 -20.85
N VAL A 110 27.37 19.77 -20.75
CA VAL A 110 27.19 20.83 -21.73
C VAL A 110 28.57 21.45 -21.96
N PRO A 111 29.07 21.51 -23.22
CA PRO A 111 30.36 22.12 -23.49
C PRO A 111 30.31 23.57 -23.02
N ALA A 112 31.35 23.99 -22.31
CA ALA A 112 31.44 25.33 -21.76
C ALA A 112 31.61 26.36 -22.88
N GLU A 113 30.50 26.92 -23.35
CA GLU A 113 30.50 28.22 -24.01
C GLU A 113 30.54 29.31 -22.93
N GLU A 114 31.33 30.35 -23.20
CA GLU A 114 31.77 31.35 -22.23
C GLU A 114 30.66 32.39 -21.95
N ASP A 115 29.66 32.04 -21.14
CA ASP A 115 28.65 33.00 -20.66
C ASP A 115 29.03 33.59 -19.29
N ASP A 116 29.65 34.77 -19.35
CA ASP A 116 30.10 35.60 -18.23
C ASP A 116 28.91 36.25 -17.49
N PHE A 117 28.10 35.42 -16.80
CA PHE A 117 26.90 35.87 -16.09
C PHE A 117 26.84 35.47 -14.61
N GLY A 118 27.62 36.19 -13.80
CA GLY A 118 27.24 36.56 -12.43
C GLY A 118 27.28 35.46 -11.35
N ASP A 119 28.41 35.32 -10.68
CA ASP A 119 28.52 34.61 -9.39
C ASP A 119 27.63 35.25 -8.31
N PHE A 120 26.54 34.56 -7.95
CA PHE A 120 25.63 34.95 -6.86
C PHE A 120 25.78 34.06 -5.61
N THR A 121 26.89 33.33 -5.48
CA THR A 121 27.06 32.29 -4.44
C THR A 121 27.64 32.78 -3.11
N SER A 122 27.71 34.10 -2.90
CA SER A 122 28.26 34.70 -1.67
C SER A 122 27.43 35.86 -1.09
N ALA A 123 26.14 35.61 -0.82
CA ALA A 123 25.30 36.51 -0.03
C ALA A 123 25.46 36.27 1.49
N PRO A 124 26.01 37.21 2.28
CA PRO A 124 26.06 37.09 3.73
C PRO A 124 24.69 37.30 4.38
N LEU A 125 24.40 36.48 5.41
CA LEU A 125 23.18 36.51 6.21
C LEU A 125 22.89 37.92 6.78
N SER A 126 21.87 38.57 6.23
CA SER A 126 21.28 39.79 6.80
C SER A 126 19.99 39.44 7.58
N PRO A 127 19.72 40.08 8.73
CA PRO A 127 18.54 39.79 9.53
C PRO A 127 17.24 40.26 8.85
N PRO A 128 16.10 39.61 9.11
CA PRO A 128 14.84 39.87 8.40
C PRO A 128 14.20 41.21 8.81
N MET A 129 13.83 42.03 7.82
CA MET A 129 12.89 43.14 8.05
C MET A 129 11.43 42.62 8.09
N PRO A 130 10.58 43.17 8.97
CA PRO A 130 9.16 42.83 9.03
C PRO A 130 8.36 43.69 8.03
N GLY A 131 7.48 43.09 7.22
CA GLY A 131 6.49 43.90 6.50
C GLY A 131 5.74 43.28 5.31
N THR A 132 6.27 42.26 4.64
CA THR A 132 5.70 41.82 3.34
C THR A 132 4.98 40.48 3.45
N GLN A 133 3.64 40.51 3.34
CA GLN A 133 2.81 39.31 3.17
C GLN A 133 2.62 39.03 1.67
N GLU A 134 3.01 37.84 1.21
CA GLU A 134 2.61 37.31 -0.09
C GLU A 134 1.68 36.08 0.06
N PRO A 135 0.77 35.85 -0.92
CA PRO A 135 -0.28 34.85 -0.79
C PRO A 135 0.25 33.42 -0.92
N ARG A 136 0.14 32.67 0.17
CA ARG A 136 0.59 31.28 0.27
C ARG A 136 -0.38 30.33 -0.45
N LEU A 137 -0.14 30.07 -1.74
CA LEU A 137 -0.81 28.98 -2.46
C LEU A 137 -0.47 27.62 -1.82
N MET A 138 -1.49 26.89 -1.38
CA MET A 138 -1.32 25.58 -0.75
C MET A 138 -1.20 24.46 -1.80
N VAL A 139 0.00 24.27 -2.34
CA VAL A 139 0.34 23.06 -3.12
C VAL A 139 1.74 22.59 -2.74
N SER A 140 1.82 21.67 -1.76
CA SER A 140 2.74 20.52 -1.75
C SER A 140 2.52 19.70 -0.47
N GLU A 141 1.63 18.70 -0.54
CA GLU A 141 1.45 17.68 0.52
C GLU A 141 2.30 16.42 0.24
N TYR A 142 3.37 16.57 -0.55
CA TYR A 142 4.36 15.52 -0.85
C TYR A 142 5.74 15.95 -0.34
N GLY A 143 5.82 16.25 0.95
CA GLY A 143 7.05 16.65 1.63
C GLY A 143 7.95 15.46 1.96
N ASP A 144 8.70 14.96 0.96
CA ASP A 144 9.92 14.19 1.24
C ASP A 144 11.00 15.17 1.74
N PHE A 145 11.22 15.20 3.05
CA PHE A 145 12.02 16.23 3.70
C PHE A 145 13.50 15.82 3.71
N VAL A 146 14.17 16.01 2.57
CA VAL A 146 15.60 15.72 2.40
C VAL A 146 16.44 16.74 3.18
N VAL A 147 16.66 16.50 4.48
CA VAL A 147 17.60 17.28 5.29
C VAL A 147 19.01 16.98 4.82
N ALA A 148 19.55 17.84 3.95
CA ALA A 148 20.94 17.80 3.55
C ALA A 148 21.83 18.31 4.70
N GLY A 149 22.60 17.39 5.30
CA GLY A 149 23.68 17.70 6.24
C GLY A 149 23.34 17.54 7.72
N GLY A 150 24.17 16.76 8.43
CA GLY A 150 24.18 16.68 9.89
C GLY A 150 23.69 15.35 10.46
N ALA A 151 24.65 14.51 10.89
CA ALA A 151 24.51 13.36 11.79
C ALA A 151 23.18 12.56 11.75
N LYS A 152 23.22 11.34 11.16
CA LYS A 152 22.15 10.34 11.31
C LYS A 152 21.79 10.20 12.80
N PRO A 153 20.57 10.58 13.25
CA PRO A 153 20.17 10.31 14.62
C PRO A 153 20.13 8.80 14.78
N ILE A 154 20.91 8.26 15.73
CA ILE A 154 20.89 6.83 16.08
C ILE A 154 19.59 6.57 16.83
N SER A 155 18.50 6.52 16.06
CA SER A 155 17.17 6.24 16.55
C SER A 155 17.07 4.74 16.79
N THR A 156 17.42 4.31 17.99
CA THR A 156 17.34 2.91 18.45
C THR A 156 15.89 2.44 18.66
N PHE A 157 14.96 2.87 17.80
CA PHE A 157 13.65 2.27 17.75
C PHE A 157 13.78 0.82 17.29
N PRO A 158 13.26 -0.16 18.04
CA PRO A 158 13.30 -1.54 17.62
C PRO A 158 12.48 -1.67 16.34
N THR A 159 13.14 -2.12 15.26
CA THR A 159 12.46 -2.53 14.03
C THR A 159 11.48 -3.64 14.41
N PRO A 160 10.19 -3.54 14.05
CA PRO A 160 9.24 -4.62 14.31
C PRO A 160 9.70 -5.89 13.57
N PRO A 161 9.41 -7.10 14.11
CA PRO A 161 9.77 -8.34 13.44
C PRO A 161 9.10 -8.40 12.05
N ALA A 162 9.81 -8.92 11.05
CA ALA A 162 9.32 -8.99 9.67
C ALA A 162 8.02 -9.80 9.51
N THR A 163 7.71 -10.66 10.49
CA THR A 163 6.48 -11.45 10.57
C THR A 163 5.28 -10.72 11.19
N SER A 164 5.45 -9.48 11.68
CA SER A 164 4.33 -8.68 12.19
C SER A 164 3.39 -8.25 11.06
N LEU A 165 2.08 -8.26 11.33
CA LEU A 165 1.05 -7.84 10.38
C LEU A 165 1.24 -6.36 10.00
N TYR A 166 1.71 -5.54 10.93
CA TYR A 166 2.13 -4.17 10.65
C TYR A 166 3.27 -4.10 9.61
N ALA A 167 4.31 -4.93 9.72
CA ALA A 167 5.43 -4.92 8.78
C ALA A 167 5.00 -5.41 7.38
N GLN A 168 4.18 -6.45 7.31
CA GLN A 168 3.61 -6.96 6.05
C GLN A 168 2.72 -5.91 5.37
N TYR A 169 1.80 -5.30 6.13
CA TYR A 169 0.99 -4.19 5.63
C TYR A 169 1.86 -3.03 5.11
N LEU A 170 2.92 -2.66 5.84
CA LEU A 170 3.82 -1.57 5.46
C LEU A 170 4.64 -1.90 4.20
N ARG A 171 5.01 -3.17 3.93
CA ARG A 171 5.61 -3.61 2.66
C ARG A 171 4.66 -3.28 1.50
N VAL A 172 3.42 -3.77 1.58
CA VAL A 172 2.41 -3.58 0.52
C VAL A 172 2.09 -2.10 0.32
N HIS A 173 1.87 -1.34 1.40
CA HIS A 173 1.61 0.10 1.33
C HIS A 173 2.75 0.87 0.64
N ARG A 174 4.02 0.50 0.86
CA ARG A 174 5.18 1.13 0.19
C ARG A 174 5.24 0.83 -1.31
N LEU A 175 4.75 -0.33 -1.75
CA LEU A 175 4.70 -0.72 -3.16
C LEU A 175 3.53 -0.06 -3.90
N LEU A 176 2.38 0.10 -3.24
CA LEU A 176 1.15 0.61 -3.87
C LEU A 176 1.04 2.15 -3.87
N ILE A 177 1.57 2.86 -2.87
CA ILE A 177 1.51 4.33 -2.81
C ILE A 177 2.09 5.02 -4.07
N PRO A 178 3.26 4.62 -4.61
CA PRO A 178 3.82 5.22 -5.82
C PRO A 178 2.95 5.05 -7.09
N LEU A 179 2.00 4.11 -7.09
CA LEU A 179 1.08 3.87 -8.22
C LEU A 179 -0.14 4.82 -8.19
N LEU A 180 -0.48 5.40 -7.04
CA LEU A 180 -1.66 6.25 -6.90
C LEU A 180 -1.64 7.52 -7.77
N PRO A 181 -0.50 8.22 -8.00
CA PRO A 181 -0.44 9.33 -8.95
C PRO A 181 -0.78 8.93 -10.39
N ALA A 182 -0.46 7.71 -10.82
CA ALA A 182 -0.81 7.22 -12.16
C ALA A 182 -2.33 7.06 -12.34
N LEU A 183 -3.06 6.65 -11.29
CA LEU A 183 -4.53 6.62 -11.28
C LEU A 183 -5.16 8.02 -11.39
N LEU A 184 -4.43 9.08 -11.05
CA LEU A 184 -4.89 10.47 -11.18
C LEU A 184 -4.46 11.12 -12.51
N ALA A 185 -3.77 10.38 -13.38
CA ALA A 185 -3.41 10.83 -14.71
C ALA A 185 -4.61 10.80 -15.68
N SER A 186 -4.39 11.21 -16.93
CA SER A 186 -5.39 11.10 -18.00
C SER A 186 -5.89 9.65 -18.13
N PRO A 187 -7.22 9.40 -18.22
CA PRO A 187 -7.79 8.04 -18.25
C PRO A 187 -7.27 7.11 -19.35
N HIS A 188 -6.70 7.63 -20.44
CA HIS A 188 -6.08 6.82 -21.50
C HIS A 188 -4.59 6.50 -21.26
N LEU A 189 -3.94 7.16 -20.30
CA LEU A 189 -2.54 6.91 -19.91
C LEU A 189 -2.42 5.98 -18.69
N VAL A 190 -3.50 5.71 -17.95
CA VAL A 190 -3.43 4.96 -16.68
C VAL A 190 -2.87 3.55 -16.88
N LEU A 191 -3.41 2.75 -17.81
CA LEU A 191 -2.89 1.39 -18.06
C LEU A 191 -1.43 1.41 -18.57
N PRO A 192 -1.04 2.22 -19.59
CA PRO A 192 0.37 2.31 -20.01
C PRO A 192 1.35 2.82 -18.94
N THR A 193 0.90 3.65 -17.99
CA THR A 193 1.76 4.17 -16.91
C THR A 193 1.87 3.22 -15.71
N LEU A 194 0.83 2.42 -15.43
CA LEU A 194 0.90 1.33 -14.46
C LEU A 194 1.69 0.12 -14.99
N PHE A 195 1.51 -0.20 -16.28
CA PHE A 195 2.04 -1.39 -16.93
C PHE A 195 2.81 -1.03 -18.22
N PRO A 196 4.00 -0.42 -18.10
CA PRO A 196 4.80 -0.07 -19.28
C PRO A 196 5.26 -1.32 -20.03
N GLU A 197 5.14 -1.30 -21.36
CA GLU A 197 5.53 -2.39 -22.29
C GLU A 197 7.06 -2.53 -22.47
N GLY A 198 7.83 -2.32 -21.39
CA GLY A 198 9.29 -2.37 -21.41
C GLY A 198 9.85 -3.80 -21.53
N ALA A 199 11.16 -3.93 -21.33
CA ALA A 199 11.91 -5.18 -21.54
C ALA A 199 11.42 -6.41 -20.75
N THR A 200 10.60 -6.22 -19.72
CA THR A 200 9.94 -7.28 -18.95
C THR A 200 8.43 -6.97 -18.83
N PRO A 201 7.62 -7.25 -19.87
CA PRO A 201 6.19 -6.97 -19.83
C PRO A 201 5.48 -7.87 -18.79
N MET A 202 4.60 -7.28 -18.00
CA MET A 202 3.81 -8.00 -17.00
C MET A 202 2.70 -8.81 -17.71
N SER A 203 2.55 -10.11 -17.37
CA SER A 203 1.43 -10.95 -17.86
C SER A 203 0.07 -10.31 -17.53
N ARG A 204 -0.94 -10.46 -18.41
CA ARG A 204 -2.27 -9.86 -18.23
C ARG A 204 -2.95 -10.34 -16.94
N SER A 205 -2.86 -11.64 -16.63
CA SER A 205 -3.32 -12.20 -15.36
C SER A 205 -2.71 -11.48 -14.15
N LEU A 206 -1.42 -11.18 -14.20
CA LEU A 206 -0.70 -10.48 -13.15
C LEU A 206 -1.05 -8.98 -13.08
N GLN A 207 -1.29 -8.32 -14.22
CA GLN A 207 -1.85 -6.96 -14.28
C GLN A 207 -3.23 -6.89 -13.61
N GLY A 208 -4.10 -7.86 -13.90
CA GLY A 208 -5.41 -8.03 -13.24
C GLY A 208 -5.28 -8.14 -11.73
N LYS A 209 -4.36 -9.00 -11.23
CA LYS A 209 -4.07 -9.11 -9.78
C LYS A 209 -3.53 -7.83 -9.15
N VAL A 210 -2.74 -7.02 -9.86
CA VAL A 210 -2.28 -5.71 -9.38
C VAL A 210 -3.45 -4.72 -9.29
N LEU A 211 -4.33 -4.67 -10.29
CA LEU A 211 -5.53 -3.82 -10.24
C LEU A 211 -6.51 -4.26 -9.14
N HIS A 212 -6.66 -5.58 -8.93
CA HIS A 212 -7.42 -6.17 -7.84
C HIS A 212 -6.85 -5.74 -6.47
N LEU A 213 -5.55 -5.89 -6.26
CA LEU A 213 -4.88 -5.45 -5.04
C LEU A 213 -5.04 -3.93 -4.80
N LEU A 214 -4.97 -3.11 -5.86
CA LEU A 214 -5.25 -1.67 -5.77
C LEU A 214 -6.70 -1.36 -5.39
N ALA A 215 -7.68 -2.12 -5.89
CA ALA A 215 -9.09 -1.92 -5.55
C ALA A 215 -9.36 -2.22 -4.06
N ARG A 216 -8.80 -3.33 -3.54
CA ARG A 216 -8.85 -3.67 -2.11
C ARG A 216 -8.10 -2.64 -1.25
N PHE A 217 -6.94 -2.16 -1.72
CA PHE A 217 -6.15 -1.12 -1.04
C PHE A 217 -6.87 0.24 -0.98
N LEU A 218 -7.67 0.58 -1.99
CA LEU A 218 -8.57 1.75 -2.00
C LEU A 218 -9.95 1.44 -1.40
N GLY A 219 -10.08 0.32 -0.70
CA GLY A 219 -11.26 -0.11 0.05
C GLY A 219 -11.60 0.82 1.24
N PRO A 220 -12.86 0.81 1.71
CA PRO A 220 -13.33 1.74 2.75
C PRO A 220 -12.78 1.37 4.15
N LEU A 221 -12.21 0.19 4.32
CA LEU A 221 -11.55 -0.27 5.54
C LEU A 221 -10.07 0.15 5.62
N VAL A 222 -9.44 0.35 4.46
CA VAL A 222 -8.00 0.65 4.37
C VAL A 222 -7.80 2.17 4.37
N GLN A 223 -8.36 2.88 3.39
CA GLN A 223 -8.27 4.34 3.24
C GLN A 223 -6.82 4.88 3.34
N PRO A 224 -5.97 4.62 2.34
CA PRO A 224 -4.52 4.88 2.41
C PRO A 224 -4.16 6.37 2.31
N THR A 225 -4.97 7.16 1.60
CA THR A 225 -4.78 8.61 1.42
C THR A 225 -6.11 9.33 1.64
N LEU A 226 -6.11 10.63 1.93
CA LEU A 226 -7.36 11.39 2.07
C LEU A 226 -8.14 11.47 0.75
N ASN A 227 -7.45 11.39 -0.40
CA ASN A 227 -8.02 11.43 -1.74
C ASN A 227 -8.42 10.03 -2.28
N TRP A 228 -8.47 8.99 -1.43
CA TRP A 228 -8.81 7.62 -1.84
C TRP A 228 -10.11 7.48 -2.64
N PRO A 229 -11.21 8.24 -2.39
CA PRO A 229 -12.46 8.04 -3.13
C PRO A 229 -12.33 8.44 -4.61
N ASN A 230 -11.52 9.45 -4.91
CA ASN A 230 -11.28 9.89 -6.28
C ASN A 230 -10.36 8.91 -7.01
N ALA A 231 -9.30 8.43 -6.35
CA ALA A 231 -8.44 7.37 -6.89
C ALA A 231 -9.20 6.06 -7.15
N ARG A 232 -10.15 5.67 -6.28
CA ARG A 232 -11.01 4.49 -6.46
C ARG A 232 -11.91 4.61 -7.69
N ARG A 233 -12.59 5.75 -7.86
CA ARG A 233 -13.43 6.00 -9.06
C ARG A 233 -12.61 5.99 -10.35
N ALA A 234 -11.39 6.53 -10.32
CA ALA A 234 -10.48 6.46 -11.46
C ALA A 234 -10.00 5.03 -11.75
N LEU A 235 -9.74 4.22 -10.71
CA LEU A 235 -9.42 2.80 -10.84
C LEU A 235 -10.57 1.98 -11.45
N MET A 236 -11.83 2.27 -11.09
CA MET A 236 -13.00 1.61 -11.71
C MET A 236 -13.06 1.87 -13.21
N ALA A 237 -13.00 3.14 -13.61
CA ALA A 237 -12.95 3.51 -15.03
C ALA A 237 -11.71 2.95 -15.76
N THR A 238 -10.66 2.57 -15.01
CA THR A 238 -9.47 1.87 -15.53
C THR A 238 -9.72 0.37 -15.67
N LEU A 239 -10.42 -0.26 -14.72
CA LEU A 239 -10.85 -1.66 -14.76
C LEU A 239 -11.84 -1.91 -15.91
N ASP A 240 -12.80 -1.01 -16.14
CA ASP A 240 -13.73 -1.09 -17.28
C ASP A 240 -12.97 -1.07 -18.63
N ARG A 241 -11.94 -0.21 -18.74
CA ARG A 241 -11.08 -0.13 -19.92
C ARG A 241 -10.16 -1.34 -20.07
N PHE A 242 -9.68 -1.89 -18.96
CA PHE A 242 -8.88 -3.11 -18.94
C PHE A 242 -9.71 -4.29 -19.45
N ASP A 243 -10.94 -4.45 -18.98
CA ASP A 243 -11.85 -5.52 -19.42
C ASP A 243 -12.19 -5.39 -20.92
N GLY A 244 -12.49 -4.18 -21.40
CA GLY A 244 -12.67 -3.92 -22.83
C GLY A 244 -11.41 -4.22 -23.68
N ALA A 245 -10.21 -3.97 -23.16
CA ALA A 245 -8.96 -4.34 -23.81
C ALA A 245 -8.72 -5.86 -23.78
N LEU A 246 -9.13 -6.55 -22.71
CA LEU A 246 -9.08 -8.01 -22.63
C LEU A 246 -10.06 -8.68 -23.60
N LEU A 247 -11.28 -8.15 -23.78
CA LEU A 247 -12.24 -8.64 -24.78
C LEU A 247 -11.66 -8.53 -26.20
N SER A 248 -11.06 -7.39 -26.55
CA SER A 248 -10.39 -7.23 -27.85
C SER A 248 -9.19 -8.18 -28.02
N ALA A 249 -8.37 -8.36 -26.98
CA ALA A 249 -7.26 -9.32 -27.00
C ALA A 249 -7.73 -10.78 -27.08
N PHE A 250 -8.88 -11.09 -26.48
CA PHE A 250 -9.54 -12.39 -26.53
C PHE A 250 -10.03 -12.73 -27.94
N ASP A 251 -10.70 -11.79 -28.62
CA ASP A 251 -11.13 -11.96 -30.02
C ASP A 251 -9.95 -12.17 -30.98
N VAL A 252 -8.82 -11.49 -30.73
CA VAL A 252 -7.57 -11.71 -31.50
C VAL A 252 -7.00 -13.10 -31.25
N ALA A 253 -7.01 -13.59 -30.00
CA ALA A 253 -6.54 -14.94 -29.68
C ALA A 253 -7.46 -16.04 -30.26
N ASP A 254 -8.78 -15.85 -30.19
CA ASP A 254 -9.79 -16.73 -30.81
C ASP A 254 -9.61 -16.79 -32.34
N GLY A 255 -9.41 -15.65 -32.99
CA GLY A 255 -9.11 -15.57 -34.42
C GLY A 255 -7.77 -16.23 -34.83
N GLN A 256 -6.86 -16.47 -33.88
CA GLN A 256 -5.61 -17.20 -34.06
C GLN A 256 -5.68 -18.66 -33.59
N ALA A 257 -6.83 -19.10 -33.05
CA ALA A 257 -7.01 -20.38 -32.34
C ALA A 257 -6.02 -20.61 -31.17
N ASP A 258 -5.58 -19.53 -30.51
CA ASP A 258 -4.74 -19.59 -29.31
C ASP A 258 -5.61 -19.73 -28.04
N GLU A 259 -5.97 -20.98 -27.72
CA GLU A 259 -6.70 -21.30 -26.48
C GLU A 259 -6.00 -20.81 -25.20
N ASN A 260 -4.66 -20.69 -25.20
CA ASN A 260 -3.92 -20.22 -24.02
C ASN A 260 -4.03 -18.69 -23.87
N GLY A 261 -3.91 -17.95 -24.97
CA GLY A 261 -4.15 -16.50 -25.01
C GLY A 261 -5.59 -16.15 -24.62
N MET A 262 -6.57 -16.90 -25.13
CA MET A 262 -7.98 -16.81 -24.72
C MET A 262 -8.12 -17.02 -23.20
N LYS A 263 -7.52 -18.08 -22.66
CA LYS A 263 -7.57 -18.42 -21.23
C LYS A 263 -6.90 -17.36 -20.34
N ASP A 264 -5.75 -16.82 -20.74
CA ASP A 264 -5.07 -15.73 -20.00
C ASP A 264 -5.95 -14.47 -19.93
N CYS A 265 -6.62 -14.10 -21.02
CA CYS A 265 -7.55 -12.97 -21.04
C CYS A 265 -8.78 -13.22 -20.13
N ALA A 266 -9.36 -14.43 -20.17
CA ALA A 266 -10.48 -14.78 -19.30
C ALA A 266 -10.09 -14.77 -17.81
N MET A 267 -8.92 -15.32 -17.45
CA MET A 267 -8.40 -15.28 -16.08
C MET A 267 -8.10 -13.84 -15.62
N ALA A 268 -7.52 -13.01 -16.47
CA ALA A 268 -7.24 -11.61 -16.16
C ALA A 268 -8.52 -10.79 -15.94
N SER A 269 -9.57 -11.06 -16.71
CA SER A 269 -10.88 -10.42 -16.57
C SER A 269 -11.60 -10.89 -15.30
N TRP A 270 -11.48 -12.18 -14.93
CA TRP A 270 -12.01 -12.68 -13.66
C TRP A 270 -11.41 -11.97 -12.45
N GLU A 271 -10.09 -11.77 -12.42
CA GLU A 271 -9.41 -11.01 -11.36
C GLU A 271 -9.90 -9.54 -11.30
N ALA A 272 -10.07 -8.90 -12.46
CA ALA A 272 -10.61 -7.55 -12.56
C ALA A 272 -12.09 -7.46 -12.13
N TRP A 273 -12.87 -8.51 -12.35
CA TRP A 273 -14.28 -8.62 -11.95
C TRP A 273 -14.43 -8.79 -10.44
N VAL A 274 -13.74 -9.78 -9.86
CA VAL A 274 -13.78 -10.10 -8.42
C VAL A 274 -13.32 -8.91 -7.56
N ALA A 275 -12.41 -8.08 -8.08
CA ALA A 275 -11.98 -6.84 -7.45
C ALA A 275 -13.12 -5.85 -7.11
N LEU A 276 -14.27 -5.97 -7.79
CA LEU A 276 -15.42 -5.06 -7.70
C LEU A 276 -16.71 -5.75 -7.20
N ASP A 277 -16.63 -6.98 -6.68
CA ASP A 277 -17.79 -7.80 -6.25
C ASP A 277 -18.74 -7.08 -5.27
N GLU A 278 -18.20 -6.25 -4.36
CA GLU A 278 -19.00 -5.44 -3.42
C GLU A 278 -19.83 -4.32 -4.09
N GLU A 279 -19.52 -3.95 -5.33
CA GLU A 279 -20.13 -2.81 -6.05
C GLU A 279 -20.91 -3.22 -7.32
N ARG A 280 -20.50 -4.29 -8.00
CA ARG A 280 -21.15 -4.82 -9.22
C ARG A 280 -22.28 -5.82 -8.93
N ILE A 281 -22.99 -5.65 -7.81
CA ILE A 281 -24.08 -6.56 -7.39
C ILE A 281 -25.25 -6.48 -8.38
N GLY A 282 -25.30 -7.43 -9.32
CA GLY A 282 -26.34 -7.55 -10.33
C GLY A 282 -25.86 -7.33 -11.77
N ASP A 283 -24.61 -6.92 -11.99
CA ASP A 283 -24.02 -6.84 -13.33
C ASP A 283 -23.59 -8.24 -13.82
N GLU A 284 -23.63 -8.48 -15.14
CA GLU A 284 -23.11 -9.73 -15.73
C GLU A 284 -21.64 -9.61 -16.12
N TRP A 285 -20.86 -10.66 -15.84
CA TRP A 285 -19.47 -10.77 -16.26
C TRP A 285 -19.38 -11.04 -17.77
N GLU A 286 -19.21 -9.99 -18.57
CA GLU A 286 -19.29 -10.05 -20.04
C GLU A 286 -18.29 -11.04 -20.66
N MET A 287 -17.03 -11.06 -20.18
CA MET A 287 -16.03 -12.05 -20.60
C MET A 287 -16.43 -13.49 -20.25
N GLY A 288 -17.14 -13.70 -19.13
CA GLY A 288 -17.70 -15.00 -18.79
C GLY A 288 -18.78 -15.44 -19.77
N ARG A 289 -19.61 -14.50 -20.23
CA ARG A 289 -20.64 -14.74 -21.26
C ARG A 289 -20.00 -15.08 -22.61
N THR A 290 -19.05 -14.28 -23.10
CA THR A 290 -18.38 -14.53 -24.39
C THR A 290 -17.59 -15.85 -24.37
N TRP A 291 -16.91 -16.16 -23.26
CA TRP A 291 -16.24 -17.46 -23.05
C TRP A 291 -17.22 -18.63 -23.13
N ALA A 292 -18.38 -18.53 -22.47
CA ALA A 292 -19.40 -19.57 -22.47
C ALA A 292 -20.02 -19.77 -23.86
N GLU A 293 -20.36 -18.68 -24.57
CA GLU A 293 -20.91 -18.71 -25.93
C GLU A 293 -19.96 -19.39 -26.91
N LYS A 294 -18.67 -19.01 -26.91
CA LYS A 294 -17.64 -19.62 -27.77
C LYS A 294 -17.50 -21.12 -27.48
N ARG A 295 -17.43 -21.53 -26.21
CA ARG A 295 -17.35 -22.96 -25.86
C ARG A 295 -18.62 -23.72 -26.20
N GLY A 296 -19.81 -23.13 -26.05
CA GLY A 296 -21.07 -23.74 -26.53
C GLY A 296 -20.98 -24.08 -28.03
N ILE A 297 -20.55 -23.12 -28.85
CA ILE A 297 -20.35 -23.30 -30.29
C ILE A 297 -19.36 -24.46 -30.57
N PHE A 298 -18.20 -24.48 -29.93
CA PHE A 298 -17.17 -25.50 -30.20
C PHE A 298 -17.50 -26.92 -29.68
N TYR A 299 -18.17 -27.06 -28.54
CA TYR A 299 -18.40 -28.37 -27.92
C TYR A 299 -19.74 -29.02 -28.30
N GLU A 300 -20.80 -28.26 -28.58
CA GLU A 300 -22.10 -28.84 -28.95
C GLU A 300 -22.16 -29.27 -30.42
N HIS A 301 -21.51 -28.55 -31.33
CA HIS A 301 -21.56 -28.85 -32.77
C HIS A 301 -20.64 -30.01 -33.21
N GLY A 302 -19.65 -30.40 -32.40
CA GLY A 302 -18.65 -31.41 -32.74
C GLY A 302 -18.88 -32.81 -32.18
N LYS A 303 -19.81 -32.99 -31.22
CA LYS A 303 -20.00 -34.27 -30.50
C LYS A 303 -21.46 -34.69 -30.27
N TRP A 304 -22.43 -34.03 -30.87
CA TRP A 304 -23.78 -34.60 -30.93
C TRP A 304 -23.81 -35.70 -32.00
N GLU A 305 -23.78 -36.96 -31.58
CA GLU A 305 -24.21 -38.09 -32.41
C GLU A 305 -25.74 -38.23 -32.26
N PRO A 306 -26.58 -37.67 -33.15
CA PRO A 306 -28.04 -37.79 -33.00
C PRO A 306 -28.53 -39.23 -33.07
N ALA A 307 -27.74 -40.14 -33.67
CA ALA A 307 -28.02 -41.57 -33.74
C ALA A 307 -27.98 -42.28 -32.37
N ALA A 308 -27.20 -41.77 -31.40
CA ALA A 308 -27.07 -42.38 -30.08
C ALA A 308 -28.34 -42.26 -29.21
N ASN A 309 -29.32 -41.44 -29.62
CA ASN A 309 -30.58 -41.22 -28.92
C ASN A 309 -31.76 -42.05 -29.49
N ILE A 310 -31.53 -42.97 -30.44
CA ILE A 310 -32.59 -43.67 -31.21
C ILE A 310 -32.52 -45.21 -31.03
N THR A 311 -31.84 -45.70 -29.99
CA THR A 311 -31.74 -47.14 -29.65
C THR A 311 -32.00 -47.40 -28.18
#